data_AF-A0A0S7YJL9-F1
#
_entry.id   AF-A0A0S7YJL9-F1
#
_cell.length_a   1.000
_cell.length_b   1.000
_cell.length_c   1.000
_cell.angle_alpha   90.00
_cell.angle_beta   90.00
_cell.angle_gamma   90.00
#
_symmetry.space_group_name_H-M   'P 1'
#
loop_
_entity.id
_entity.type
_entity.pdbx_description
1 polymer ?
#
loop_
_entity_poly.entity_id
_entity_poly.type
_entity_poly.pdbx_seq_one_letter_code
_entity_poly.pdbx_strand_id
1 'polypeptide(L)'
;MGNDAEATVLYRELLATPGLAPEDYFSIGVGFYQGSDYGLAVEAFSTAATASVNDRDAVEMWARSLQLDSAFAEVPPVADRWIELDPYSQNAYLILAQAANALEDAATTQEAIQAVDALEVNVGDLSLRRFANGGAAVSGSVVNKTLDQGSSVTLRFTFYRSDGTPMGSVTETVSVGAVDMSQVFQIQFDSAEQVGGYGYELTIG
;
A
#
# COMPACT_ATOMS: atom_id res chain seq x y z
N MET A 1 25.59 16.16 2.21
CA MET A 1 25.34 16.82 3.51
C MET A 1 24.64 18.17 3.41
N GLY A 2 24.76 18.95 2.32
CA GLY A 2 23.98 20.21 2.16
C GLY A 2 22.60 20.05 1.50
N ASN A 3 22.43 19.08 0.59
CA ASN A 3 21.22 18.93 -0.22
C ASN A 3 20.02 18.37 0.57
N ASP A 4 20.29 17.45 1.51
CA ASP A 4 19.23 16.75 2.26
C ASP A 4 18.52 17.68 3.25
N ALA A 5 19.27 18.58 3.91
CA ALA A 5 18.71 19.55 4.85
C ALA A 5 17.90 20.65 4.15
N GLU A 6 18.32 21.10 2.97
CA GLU A 6 17.57 22.08 2.16
C GLU A 6 16.27 21.46 1.60
N ALA A 7 16.32 20.20 1.17
CA ALA A 7 15.15 19.46 0.72
C ALA A 7 14.09 19.29 1.83
N THR A 8 14.51 18.97 3.06
CA THR A 8 13.59 18.84 4.21
C THR A 8 12.86 20.15 4.53
N VAL A 9 13.52 21.30 4.43
CA VAL A 9 12.88 22.61 4.66
C VAL A 9 11.81 22.86 3.60
N LEU A 10 12.13 22.63 2.33
CA LEU A 10 11.18 22.81 1.23
C LEU A 10 9.95 21.89 1.39
N TYR A 11 10.15 20.62 1.73
CA TYR A 11 9.04 19.70 1.94
C TYR A 11 8.14 20.11 3.11
N ARG A 12 8.70 20.69 4.17
CA ARG A 12 7.91 21.19 5.30
C ARG A 12 7.03 22.38 4.91
N GLU A 13 7.57 23.29 4.10
CA GLU A 13 6.79 24.41 3.56
C GLU A 13 5.66 23.93 2.64
N LEU A 14 5.95 22.94 1.78
CA LEU A 14 4.94 22.33 0.92
C LEU A 14 3.85 21.61 1.72
N LEU A 15 4.21 20.83 2.75
CA LEU A 15 3.23 20.13 3.59
C LEU A 15 2.26 21.10 4.29
N ALA A 16 2.75 22.27 4.70
CA ALA A 16 1.93 23.32 5.30
C ALA A 16 1.03 24.06 4.29
N THR A 17 1.19 23.82 2.98
CA THR A 17 0.39 24.45 1.94
C THR A 17 -0.98 23.76 1.85
N PRO A 18 -2.09 24.50 2.02
CA PRO A 18 -3.43 23.91 1.94
C PRO A 18 -3.83 23.64 0.48
N GLY A 19 -4.61 22.57 0.29
CA GLY A 19 -5.26 22.29 -1.00
C GLY A 19 -4.38 21.65 -2.06
N LEU A 20 -3.27 21.01 -1.66
CA LEU A 20 -2.50 20.16 -2.56
C LEU A 20 -3.30 18.93 -2.98
N ALA A 21 -2.93 18.33 -4.11
CA ALA A 21 -3.55 17.09 -4.55
C ALA A 21 -3.04 15.92 -3.69
N PRO A 22 -3.81 14.83 -3.54
CA PRO A 22 -3.38 13.65 -2.77
C PRO A 22 -2.00 13.11 -3.18
N GLU A 23 -1.70 13.11 -4.48
CA GLU A 23 -0.42 12.69 -5.07
C GLU A 23 0.77 13.59 -4.71
N ASP A 24 0.52 14.87 -4.44
CA ASP A 24 1.54 15.82 -3.99
C ASP A 24 1.92 15.49 -2.54
N TYR A 25 0.93 15.25 -1.68
CA TYR A 25 1.17 14.81 -0.30
C TYR A 25 1.94 13.49 -0.25
N PHE A 26 1.59 12.54 -1.14
CA PHE A 26 2.32 11.29 -1.25
C PHE A 26 3.79 11.53 -1.64
N SER A 27 4.05 12.40 -2.63
CA SER A 27 5.40 12.73 -3.09
C SER A 27 6.24 13.42 -2.01
N ILE A 28 5.62 14.32 -1.22
CA ILE A 28 6.24 14.95 -0.06
C ILE A 28 6.60 13.89 1.00
N GLY A 29 5.68 12.96 1.28
CA GLY A 29 5.92 11.85 2.20
C GLY A 29 7.10 10.97 1.79
N VAL A 30 7.23 10.66 0.49
CA VAL A 30 8.39 9.95 -0.07
C VAL A 30 9.69 10.70 0.21
N GLY A 31 9.69 12.03 0.06
CA GLY A 31 10.84 12.88 0.38
C GLY A 31 11.26 12.77 1.85
N PHE A 32 10.31 12.90 2.78
CA PHE A 32 10.59 12.74 4.21
C PHE A 32 11.04 11.33 4.58
N TYR A 33 10.40 10.30 4.01
CA TYR A 33 10.74 8.89 4.24
C TYR A 33 12.19 8.60 3.82
N GLN A 34 12.61 9.08 2.64
CA GLN A 34 13.99 8.95 2.16
C GLN A 34 14.99 9.72 3.04
N GLY A 35 14.56 10.86 3.59
CA GLY A 35 15.31 11.63 4.59
C GLY A 35 15.29 11.03 6.00
N SER A 36 14.61 9.90 6.21
CA SER A 36 14.38 9.26 7.52
C SER A 36 13.67 10.14 8.56
N ASP A 37 12.95 11.18 8.11
CA ASP A 37 12.06 11.97 8.97
C ASP A 37 10.68 11.30 9.00
N TYR A 38 10.61 10.17 9.71
CA TYR A 38 9.43 9.30 9.66
C TYR A 38 8.18 9.94 10.27
N GLY A 39 8.33 10.84 11.26
CA GLY A 39 7.20 11.62 11.79
C GLY A 39 6.56 12.53 10.74
N LEU A 40 7.36 13.27 9.95
CA LEU A 40 6.83 14.08 8.85
C LEU A 40 6.34 13.22 7.67
N ALA A 41 6.96 12.06 7.44
CA ALA A 41 6.45 11.09 6.47
C ALA A 41 5.05 10.58 6.87
N VAL A 42 4.83 10.27 8.15
CA VAL A 42 3.51 9.90 8.69
C VAL A 42 2.48 10.99 8.44
N GLU A 43 2.81 12.26 8.74
CA GLU A 43 1.90 13.39 8.49
C GLU A 43 1.52 13.51 7.00
N ALA A 44 2.51 13.43 6.11
CA ALA A 44 2.28 13.53 4.67
C ALA A 44 1.48 12.33 4.10
N PHE A 45 1.86 11.10 4.43
CA PHE A 45 1.18 9.90 3.92
C PHE A 45 -0.23 9.74 4.49
N SER A 46 -0.44 10.06 5.78
CA SER A 46 -1.78 10.06 6.38
C SER A 46 -2.69 11.11 5.73
N THR A 47 -2.14 12.28 5.39
CA THR A 47 -2.86 13.33 4.65
C THR A 47 -3.24 12.85 3.24
N ALA A 48 -2.30 12.25 2.51
CA ALA A 48 -2.55 11.66 1.20
C ALA A 48 -3.66 10.59 1.26
N ALA A 49 -3.55 9.65 2.20
CA ALA A 49 -4.52 8.57 2.40
C ALA A 49 -5.88 9.08 2.89
N THR A 50 -5.94 10.21 3.59
CA THR A 50 -7.22 10.84 3.98
C THR A 50 -7.87 11.54 2.79
N ALA A 51 -7.06 12.20 1.96
CA ALA A 51 -7.54 12.91 0.77
C ALA A 51 -7.94 11.94 -0.37
N SER A 52 -7.38 10.74 -0.39
CA SER A 52 -7.77 9.66 -1.30
C SER A 52 -7.99 8.34 -0.56
N VAL A 53 -9.26 8.00 -0.34
CA VAL A 53 -9.65 6.96 0.64
C VAL A 53 -9.26 5.53 0.22
N ASN A 54 -9.01 5.29 -1.06
CA ASN A 54 -8.51 4.01 -1.58
C ASN A 54 -7.06 4.08 -2.08
N ASP A 55 -6.29 5.10 -1.72
CA ASP A 55 -4.85 5.14 -2.03
C ASP A 55 -4.08 4.14 -1.15
N ARG A 56 -4.08 2.88 -1.59
CA ARG A 56 -3.42 1.76 -0.91
C ARG A 56 -1.94 2.06 -0.68
N ASP A 57 -1.23 2.65 -1.64
CA ASP A 57 0.20 2.96 -1.52
C ASP A 57 0.46 3.98 -0.40
N ALA A 58 -0.37 5.02 -0.30
CA ALA A 58 -0.30 5.97 0.81
C ALA A 58 -0.55 5.30 2.16
N VAL A 59 -1.51 4.37 2.25
CA VAL A 59 -1.80 3.62 3.48
C VAL A 59 -0.63 2.70 3.86
N GLU A 60 -0.03 1.98 2.91
CA GLU A 60 1.17 1.17 3.15
C GLU A 60 2.30 2.05 3.70
N MET A 61 2.59 3.15 3.02
CA MET A 61 3.69 4.03 3.41
C MET A 61 3.45 4.72 4.75
N TRP A 62 2.20 5.03 5.09
CA TRP A 62 1.83 5.51 6.43
C TRP A 62 2.14 4.45 7.50
N ALA A 63 1.66 3.21 7.33
CA ALA A 63 1.91 2.14 8.29
C ALA A 63 3.40 1.84 8.48
N ARG A 64 4.17 1.79 7.38
CA ARG A 64 5.63 1.61 7.43
C ARG A 64 6.35 2.76 8.11
N SER A 65 5.91 3.99 7.88
CA SER A 65 6.51 5.16 8.54
C SER A 65 6.26 5.13 10.04
N LEU A 66 5.03 4.78 10.48
CA LEU A 66 4.73 4.58 11.90
C LEU A 66 5.60 3.48 12.54
N GLN A 67 5.77 2.35 11.84
CA GLN A 67 6.63 1.25 12.31
C GLN A 67 8.08 1.72 12.50
N LEU A 68 8.62 2.48 11.53
CA LEU A 68 9.99 2.98 11.58
C LEU A 68 10.19 4.09 12.63
N ASP A 69 9.16 4.89 12.88
CA ASP A 69 9.12 5.88 13.96
C ASP A 69 8.89 5.22 15.35
N SER A 70 8.67 3.90 15.39
CA SER A 70 8.30 3.14 16.60
C SER A 70 7.00 3.64 17.26
N ALA A 71 6.13 4.31 16.50
CA ALA A 71 4.82 4.78 16.91
C ALA A 71 3.78 3.62 16.89
N PHE A 72 4.10 2.51 17.57
CA PHE A 72 3.35 1.25 17.49
C PHE A 72 1.88 1.38 17.91
N ALA A 73 1.55 2.32 18.80
CA ALA A 73 0.16 2.55 19.23
C ALA A 73 -0.77 3.01 18.10
N GLU A 74 -0.21 3.62 17.05
CA GLU A 74 -0.98 4.16 15.92
C GLU A 74 -1.04 3.20 14.73
N VAL A 75 -0.21 2.15 14.73
CA VAL A 75 -0.12 1.18 13.62
C VAL A 75 -1.41 0.37 13.41
N PRO A 76 -2.07 -0.20 14.44
CA PRO A 76 -3.18 -1.12 14.23
C PRO A 76 -4.30 -0.61 13.31
N PRO A 77 -4.90 0.58 13.53
CA PRO A 77 -5.96 1.05 12.64
C PRO A 77 -5.50 1.31 11.19
N VAL A 78 -4.22 1.63 10.98
CA VAL A 78 -3.67 1.85 9.63
C VAL A 78 -3.37 0.52 8.94
N ALA A 79 -2.85 -0.46 9.69
CA ALA A 79 -2.60 -1.80 9.20
C ALA A 79 -3.91 -2.51 8.84
N ASP A 80 -4.97 -2.37 9.64
CA ASP A 80 -6.31 -2.89 9.31
C ASP A 80 -6.81 -2.33 7.98
N ARG A 81 -6.68 -1.01 7.78
CA ARG A 81 -7.04 -0.37 6.52
C ARG A 81 -6.19 -0.85 5.34
N TRP A 82 -4.91 -1.14 5.56
CA TRP A 82 -4.07 -1.74 4.52
C TRP A 82 -4.57 -3.15 4.18
N ILE A 83 -4.84 -3.98 5.18
CA ILE A 83 -5.37 -5.34 5.01
C ILE A 83 -6.70 -5.33 4.26
N GLU A 84 -7.59 -4.37 4.51
CA GLU A 84 -8.85 -4.23 3.76
C GLU A 84 -8.63 -3.98 2.27
N LEU A 85 -7.61 -3.19 1.90
CA LEU A 85 -7.27 -2.87 0.51
C LEU A 85 -6.39 -3.93 -0.17
N ASP A 86 -5.64 -4.69 0.63
CA ASP A 86 -4.62 -5.64 0.20
C ASP A 86 -4.57 -6.87 1.13
N PRO A 87 -5.62 -7.70 1.11
CA PRO A 87 -5.80 -8.78 2.08
C PRO A 87 -4.81 -9.94 1.92
N TYR A 88 -4.08 -10.00 0.80
CA TYR A 88 -3.01 -10.97 0.56
C TYR A 88 -1.62 -10.39 0.79
N SER A 89 -1.51 -9.22 1.43
CA SER A 89 -0.23 -8.65 1.85
C SER A 89 0.29 -9.30 3.12
N GLN A 90 1.31 -10.14 2.99
CA GLN A 90 2.03 -10.65 4.16
C GLN A 90 2.59 -9.50 5.01
N ASN A 91 3.07 -8.41 4.39
CA ASN A 91 3.70 -7.31 5.09
C ASN A 91 2.72 -6.53 5.97
N ALA A 92 1.48 -6.34 5.53
CA ALA A 92 0.46 -5.65 6.32
C ALA A 92 0.19 -6.37 7.65
N TYR A 93 0.03 -7.70 7.59
CA TYR A 93 -0.15 -8.52 8.79
C TYR A 93 1.11 -8.58 9.67
N LEU A 94 2.32 -8.66 9.10
CA LEU A 94 3.55 -8.67 9.90
C LEU A 94 3.77 -7.35 10.64
N ILE A 95 3.42 -6.22 10.03
CA ILE A 95 3.46 -4.90 10.67
C ILE A 95 2.45 -4.83 11.82
N LEU A 96 1.22 -5.33 11.60
CA LEU A 96 0.21 -5.44 12.65
C LEU A 96 0.70 -6.32 13.81
N ALA A 97 1.22 -7.50 13.52
CA ALA A 97 1.74 -8.44 14.52
C ALA A 97 2.88 -7.84 15.34
N GLN A 98 3.79 -7.10 14.70
CA GLN A 98 4.88 -6.43 15.39
C GLN A 98 4.36 -5.34 16.34
N ALA A 99 3.44 -4.50 15.86
CA ALA A 99 2.86 -3.44 16.69
C ALA A 99 2.07 -4.03 17.86
N ALA A 100 1.22 -5.03 17.61
CA ALA A 100 0.47 -5.74 18.64
C ALA A 100 1.40 -6.35 19.71
N ASN A 101 2.48 -7.00 19.30
CA ASN A 101 3.47 -7.57 20.22
C ASN A 101 4.15 -6.48 21.07
N ALA A 102 4.52 -5.34 20.47
CA ALA A 102 5.09 -4.20 21.20
C ALA A 102 4.10 -3.59 22.21
N LEU A 103 2.80 -3.74 21.97
CA LEU A 103 1.71 -3.32 22.86
C LEU A 103 1.26 -4.42 23.83
N GLU A 104 1.96 -5.56 23.87
CA GLU A 104 1.62 -6.75 24.68
C GLU A 104 0.23 -7.34 24.36
N ASP A 105 -0.29 -7.08 23.16
CA ASP A 105 -1.54 -7.66 22.65
C ASP A 105 -1.26 -9.01 21.98
N ALA A 106 -1.24 -10.06 22.81
CA ALA A 106 -0.99 -11.42 22.37
C ALA A 106 -2.08 -11.97 21.41
N ALA A 107 -3.33 -11.51 21.55
CA ALA A 107 -4.44 -11.99 20.73
C ALA A 107 -4.28 -11.50 19.29
N THR A 108 -4.14 -10.18 19.11
CA THR A 108 -3.93 -9.58 17.78
C THR A 108 -2.63 -10.08 17.14
N THR A 109 -1.57 -10.27 17.94
CA THR A 109 -0.32 -10.86 17.44
C THR A 109 -0.56 -12.26 16.86
N GLN A 110 -1.26 -13.12 17.61
CA GLN A 110 -1.56 -14.48 17.17
C GLN A 110 -2.44 -14.50 15.92
N GLU A 111 -3.50 -13.69 15.89
CA GLU A 111 -4.42 -13.60 14.75
C GLU A 111 -3.70 -13.16 13.47
N ALA A 112 -2.85 -12.13 13.56
CA ALA A 112 -2.08 -11.64 12.41
C ALA A 112 -1.09 -12.70 11.89
N ILE A 113 -0.41 -13.44 12.78
CA ILE A 113 0.48 -14.54 12.36
C ILE A 113 -0.30 -15.68 11.71
N GLN A 114 -1.46 -16.05 12.26
CA GLN A 114 -2.32 -17.07 11.64
C GLN A 114 -2.80 -16.65 10.25
N ALA A 115 -3.11 -15.37 10.05
CA ALA A 115 -3.45 -14.83 8.73
C ALA A 115 -2.28 -14.98 7.74
N VAL A 116 -1.04 -14.67 8.17
CA VAL A 116 0.17 -14.87 7.33
C VAL A 116 0.37 -16.34 6.95
N ASP A 117 0.15 -17.26 7.89
CA ASP A 117 0.30 -18.71 7.69
C ASP A 117 -0.79 -19.27 6.77
N ALA A 118 -1.98 -18.67 6.77
CA ALA A 118 -3.11 -19.07 5.93
C ALA A 118 -3.02 -18.58 4.48
N LEU A 119 -2.12 -17.65 4.16
CA LEU A 119 -1.93 -17.15 2.80
C LEU A 119 -1.42 -18.26 1.87
N GLU A 120 -2.19 -18.60 0.85
CA GLU A 120 -1.73 -19.52 -0.22
C GLU A 120 -0.80 -18.83 -1.23
N VAL A 121 -0.94 -17.51 -1.33
CA VAL A 121 -0.07 -16.60 -2.09
C VAL A 121 0.11 -15.29 -1.32
N ASN A 122 1.24 -14.63 -1.55
CA ASN A 122 1.47 -13.27 -1.10
C ASN A 122 1.43 -12.31 -2.29
N VAL A 123 0.60 -11.28 -2.22
CA VAL A 123 0.62 -10.17 -3.19
C VAL A 123 1.52 -9.08 -2.63
N GLY A 124 2.55 -8.72 -3.38
CA GLY A 124 3.59 -7.80 -2.94
C GLY A 124 3.97 -6.79 -4.02
N ASP A 125 4.87 -5.87 -3.65
CA ASP A 125 5.48 -4.89 -4.56
C ASP A 125 4.47 -4.07 -5.36
N LEU A 126 3.27 -3.92 -4.80
CA LEU A 126 2.16 -3.21 -5.40
C LEU A 126 2.49 -1.72 -5.47
N SER A 127 2.29 -1.12 -6.65
CA SER A 127 2.48 0.31 -6.85
C SER A 127 1.54 0.87 -7.91
N LEU A 128 0.97 2.02 -7.61
CA LEU A 128 0.11 2.81 -8.48
C LEU A 128 0.90 3.90 -9.21
N ARG A 129 0.79 3.91 -10.54
CA ARG A 129 1.29 4.98 -11.40
C ARG A 129 0.16 5.65 -12.16
N ARG A 130 -0.26 6.83 -11.69
CA ARG A 130 -1.27 7.67 -12.36
C ARG A 130 -0.72 8.25 -13.66
N PHE A 131 -1.59 8.42 -14.65
CA PHE A 131 -1.21 9.09 -15.90
C PHE A 131 -1.64 10.55 -15.89
N ALA A 132 -0.85 11.42 -16.54
CA ALA A 132 -1.12 12.86 -16.56
C ALA A 132 -2.50 13.23 -17.13
N ASN A 133 -3.03 12.42 -18.06
CA ASN A 133 -4.29 12.68 -18.77
C ASN A 133 -5.46 11.81 -18.29
N GLY A 134 -5.36 11.19 -17.11
CA GLY A 134 -6.36 10.27 -16.57
C GLY A 134 -6.01 8.80 -16.77
N GLY A 135 -6.61 7.94 -15.94
CA GLY A 135 -6.24 6.53 -15.85
C GLY A 135 -4.96 6.28 -15.04
N ALA A 136 -4.59 5.01 -14.92
CA ALA A 136 -3.40 4.59 -14.19
C ALA A 136 -2.91 3.20 -14.62
N ALA A 137 -1.69 2.88 -14.23
CA ALA A 137 -1.18 1.52 -14.20
C ALA A 137 -0.96 1.05 -12.76
N VAL A 138 -1.16 -0.23 -12.52
CA VAL A 138 -0.74 -0.90 -11.28
C VAL A 138 0.25 -2.00 -11.66
N SER A 139 1.38 -2.04 -10.97
CA SER A 139 2.32 -3.16 -11.04
C SER A 139 2.38 -3.85 -9.68
N GLY A 140 2.72 -5.14 -9.68
CA GLY A 140 2.93 -5.89 -8.45
C GLY A 140 3.50 -7.27 -8.72
N SER A 141 3.55 -8.08 -7.68
CA SER A 141 3.98 -9.47 -7.75
C SER A 141 3.06 -10.40 -6.98
N VAL A 142 2.97 -11.65 -7.43
CA VAL A 142 2.37 -12.77 -6.71
C VAL A 142 3.48 -13.75 -6.38
N VAL A 143 3.69 -14.01 -5.10
CA VAL A 143 4.62 -15.04 -4.60
C VAL A 143 3.81 -16.26 -4.20
N ASN A 144 4.12 -17.41 -4.79
CA ASN A 144 3.49 -18.67 -4.42
C ASN A 144 3.95 -19.11 -3.03
N LYS A 145 3.01 -19.46 -2.12
CA LYS A 145 3.37 -20.05 -0.82
C LYS A 145 3.09 -21.54 -0.75
N THR A 146 1.95 -21.99 -1.29
CA THR A 146 1.48 -23.37 -1.08
C THR A 146 0.87 -24.03 -2.31
N LEU A 147 0.63 -23.28 -3.39
CA LEU A 147 -0.04 -23.80 -4.58
C LEU A 147 0.91 -24.67 -5.43
N ASP A 148 0.31 -25.57 -6.21
CA ASP A 148 1.05 -26.28 -7.26
C ASP A 148 1.58 -25.29 -8.30
N GLN A 149 2.79 -25.57 -8.82
CA GLN A 149 3.37 -24.76 -9.89
C GLN A 149 2.45 -24.81 -11.13
N GLY A 150 2.15 -23.64 -11.69
CA GLY A 150 1.26 -23.50 -12.84
C GLY A 150 -0.21 -23.27 -12.48
N SER A 151 -0.60 -23.30 -11.20
CA SER A 151 -1.93 -22.88 -10.76
C SER A 151 -2.20 -21.42 -11.12
N SER A 152 -3.46 -21.08 -11.36
CA SER A 152 -3.85 -19.75 -11.79
C SER A 152 -4.39 -18.93 -10.62
N VAL A 153 -3.87 -17.73 -10.47
CA VAL A 153 -4.37 -16.71 -9.55
C VAL A 153 -4.95 -15.58 -10.37
N THR A 154 -6.22 -15.26 -10.15
CA THR A 154 -6.90 -14.15 -10.84
C THR A 154 -7.11 -12.99 -9.89
N LEU A 155 -6.57 -11.82 -10.23
CA LEU A 155 -6.77 -10.57 -9.51
C LEU A 155 -7.73 -9.68 -10.29
N ARG A 156 -8.82 -9.26 -9.64
CA ARG A 156 -9.76 -8.28 -10.17
C ARG A 156 -9.56 -6.95 -9.45
N PHE A 157 -8.81 -6.06 -10.07
CA PHE A 157 -8.56 -4.73 -9.55
C PHE A 157 -9.76 -3.83 -9.81
N THR A 158 -10.19 -3.07 -8.81
CA THR A 158 -11.16 -1.99 -8.94
C THR A 158 -10.45 -0.67 -8.68
N PHE A 159 -10.65 0.29 -9.58
CA PHE A 159 -10.09 1.63 -9.50
C PHE A 159 -11.14 2.59 -8.97
N TYR A 160 -10.72 3.54 -8.16
CA TYR A 160 -11.59 4.47 -7.44
C TYR A 160 -11.16 5.91 -7.68
N ARG A 161 -12.12 6.83 -7.62
CA ARG A 161 -11.84 8.27 -7.44
C ARG A 161 -11.31 8.52 -6.02
N SER A 162 -10.83 9.72 -5.75
CA SER A 162 -10.29 10.09 -4.43
C SER A 162 -11.32 9.97 -3.30
N ASP A 163 -12.60 10.16 -3.60
CA ASP A 163 -13.71 10.00 -2.65
C ASP A 163 -14.14 8.54 -2.43
N GLY A 164 -13.50 7.58 -3.11
CA GLY A 164 -13.82 6.16 -3.03
C GLY A 164 -14.95 5.72 -3.96
N THR A 165 -15.43 6.57 -4.87
CA THR A 165 -16.40 6.17 -5.89
C THR A 165 -15.73 5.22 -6.90
N PRO A 166 -16.27 4.01 -7.15
CA PRO A 166 -15.73 3.10 -8.16
C PRO A 166 -15.78 3.71 -9.57
N MET A 167 -14.69 3.52 -10.32
CA MET A 167 -14.54 4.00 -11.71
C MET A 167 -14.64 2.85 -12.72
N GLY A 168 -14.12 1.67 -12.36
CA GLY A 168 -14.07 0.51 -13.23
C GLY A 168 -13.12 -0.55 -12.69
N SER A 169 -13.00 -1.65 -13.41
CA SER A 169 -12.15 -2.77 -12.99
C SER A 169 -11.36 -3.35 -14.15
N VAL A 170 -10.21 -3.94 -13.83
CA VAL A 170 -9.34 -4.68 -14.76
C VAL A 170 -9.00 -6.01 -14.10
N THR A 171 -9.07 -7.09 -14.88
CA THR A 171 -8.73 -8.44 -14.41
C THR A 171 -7.41 -8.88 -15.01
N GLU A 172 -6.55 -9.46 -14.18
CA GLU A 172 -5.29 -10.08 -14.56
C GLU A 172 -5.22 -11.51 -14.03
N THR A 173 -4.72 -12.44 -14.83
CA THR A 173 -4.50 -13.83 -14.40
C THR A 173 -3.01 -14.15 -14.46
N VAL A 174 -2.48 -14.54 -13.31
CA VAL A 174 -1.06 -14.90 -13.12
C VAL A 174 -0.96 -16.41 -12.92
N SER A 175 -0.16 -17.08 -13.74
CA SER A 175 0.23 -18.47 -13.50
C SER A 175 1.39 -18.48 -12.50
N VAL A 176 1.20 -19.09 -11.33
CA VAL A 176 2.22 -19.07 -10.27
C VAL A 176 3.41 -19.97 -10.60
N GLY A 177 4.60 -19.57 -10.11
CA GLY A 177 5.81 -20.37 -10.18
C GLY A 177 5.84 -21.50 -9.14
N ALA A 178 7.01 -22.10 -8.93
CA ALA A 178 7.22 -22.97 -7.76
C ALA A 178 7.03 -22.20 -6.44
N VAL A 179 6.90 -22.89 -5.32
CA VAL A 179 6.84 -22.27 -3.99
C VAL A 179 8.01 -21.29 -3.80
N ASP A 180 7.71 -20.16 -3.17
CA ASP A 180 8.56 -18.99 -2.96
C ASP A 180 8.99 -18.25 -4.24
N MET A 181 8.48 -18.64 -5.41
CA MET A 181 8.74 -17.90 -6.65
C MET A 181 7.75 -16.77 -6.86
N SER A 182 8.32 -15.61 -7.18
CA SER A 182 7.60 -14.40 -7.55
C SER A 182 7.28 -14.39 -9.04
N GLN A 183 6.06 -13.98 -9.38
CA GLN A 183 5.61 -13.66 -10.73
C GLN A 183 5.10 -12.23 -10.74
N VAL A 184 5.69 -11.41 -11.61
CA VAL A 184 5.31 -10.00 -11.74
C VAL A 184 4.14 -9.83 -12.70
N PHE A 185 3.31 -8.83 -12.44
CA PHE A 185 2.23 -8.42 -13.33
C PHE A 185 2.18 -6.90 -13.45
N GLN A 186 1.55 -6.43 -14.54
CA GLN A 186 1.23 -5.03 -14.73
C GLN A 186 -0.07 -4.90 -15.47
N ILE A 187 -0.98 -4.09 -14.93
CA ILE A 187 -2.26 -3.76 -15.54
C ILE A 187 -2.34 -2.27 -15.84
N GLN A 188 -3.23 -1.92 -16.76
CA GLN A 188 -3.55 -0.54 -17.10
C GLN A 188 -5.06 -0.35 -17.10
N PHE A 189 -5.52 0.74 -16.50
CA PHE A 189 -6.90 1.20 -16.53
C PHE A 189 -6.97 2.54 -17.26
N ASP A 190 -7.64 2.54 -18.40
CA ASP A 190 -7.85 3.72 -19.21
C ASP A 190 -9.09 4.49 -18.74
N SER A 191 -8.92 5.78 -18.47
CA SER A 191 -9.99 6.68 -18.03
C SER A 191 -9.64 8.11 -18.43
N ALA A 192 -10.65 8.94 -18.72
CA ALA A 192 -10.45 10.38 -18.89
C ALA A 192 -10.33 11.12 -17.55
N GLU A 193 -10.75 10.48 -16.46
CA GLU A 193 -10.67 10.99 -15.09
C GLU A 193 -9.44 10.43 -14.36
N GLN A 194 -8.93 11.20 -13.39
CA GLN A 194 -7.82 10.79 -12.54
C GLN A 194 -8.24 9.69 -11.56
N VAL A 195 -7.34 8.73 -11.37
CA VAL A 195 -7.50 7.63 -10.40
C VAL A 195 -7.06 8.12 -9.03
N GLY A 196 -7.93 8.01 -8.03
CA GLY A 196 -7.60 8.25 -6.64
C GLY A 196 -6.91 7.05 -5.98
N GLY A 197 -7.29 5.84 -6.33
CA GLY A 197 -6.72 4.64 -5.71
C GLY A 197 -7.25 3.34 -6.30
N TYR A 198 -6.92 2.23 -5.65
CA TYR A 198 -7.32 0.89 -6.09
C TYR A 198 -7.47 -0.07 -4.91
N GLY A 199 -8.18 -1.17 -5.17
CA GLY A 199 -8.23 -2.37 -4.34
C GLY A 199 -8.39 -3.57 -5.27
N TYR A 200 -8.31 -4.80 -4.73
CA TYR A 200 -8.51 -5.99 -5.55
C TYR A 200 -9.21 -7.12 -4.81
N GLU A 201 -9.85 -7.97 -5.59
CA GLU A 201 -10.32 -9.29 -5.16
C GLU A 201 -9.43 -10.34 -5.82
N LEU A 202 -9.12 -11.42 -5.11
CA LEU A 202 -8.29 -12.52 -5.62
C LEU A 202 -9.09 -13.82 -5.60
N THR A 203 -8.95 -14.61 -6.66
CA THR A 203 -9.52 -15.96 -6.73
C THR A 203 -8.44 -16.92 -7.22
N ILE A 204 -8.35 -18.07 -6.55
CA ILE A 204 -7.44 -19.17 -6.90
C ILE A 204 -8.25 -20.20 -7.69
N GLY A 205 -7.73 -20.59 -8.86
CA GLY A 205 -8.34 -21.55 -9.77
C GLY A 205 -7.67 -22.91 -9.78
#